data_AF-A0A2I1GA95-F1
#
_entry.id   AF-A0A2I1GA95-F1
#
_cell.length_a   1.000
_cell.length_b   1.000
_cell.length_c   1.000
_cell.angle_alpha   90.00
_cell.angle_beta   90.00
_cell.angle_gamma   90.00
#
_symmetry.space_group_name_H-M   'P 1'
#
loop_
_entity.id
_entity.type
_entity.pdbx_description
1 polymer ?
#
loop_
_entity_poly.entity_id
_entity_poly.type
_entity_poly.pdbx_seq_one_letter_code
_entity_poly.pdbx_strand_id
1 'polypeptide(L)'
;MSQTQFVLGVPPPTWNDGEEFRIHCGISDGLTRNIEPIGNQFLAYVRRKLNNYSFSDDERIQAEAATEQAEEIILEDSEEETSELLNRDPKDWKEQDHYAVLGLSKYRWKATEEQIKHAHRRKVLKHHPDKKASSGDTNDDAFFKCIQKAHEVLSDPVKRRQFDSVDDAIDDEVPSSKAKGDFFKTYGPIFEREARFSNKTPVPMLGDINTSKPEVEAFYDFWYNFDSWRSFEYLDKEDTDSTDNRDDKRYIEKKNKAERAKRKKEDNIRRGKLIDQALSLDPRILKFKQEEKAAKEAKKREKEDAAKRAEEEMRKVLLIKHFLLHYFSSSFHSRLVAQMLL
;
A
#
# COMPACT_ATOMS: atom_id res chain seq x y z
N MET A 1 16.56 47.65 6.41
CA MET A 1 15.75 47.45 5.18
C MET A 1 16.56 48.00 4.02
N SER A 2 17.25 47.14 3.28
CA SER A 2 18.01 47.54 2.10
C SER A 2 17.03 47.77 0.95
N GLN A 3 16.80 49.03 0.56
CA GLN A 3 16.02 49.34 -0.63
C GLN A 3 16.84 48.94 -1.86
N THR A 4 16.46 47.84 -2.49
CA THR A 4 16.98 47.46 -3.81
C THR A 4 16.45 48.45 -4.84
N GLN A 5 17.27 49.43 -5.23
CA GLN A 5 16.98 50.31 -6.35
C GLN A 5 17.07 49.50 -7.65
N PHE A 6 15.93 49.13 -8.21
CA PHE A 6 15.84 48.64 -9.58
C PHE A 6 16.05 49.84 -10.52
N VAL A 7 17.28 50.00 -11.01
CA VAL A 7 17.57 50.94 -12.10
C VAL A 7 17.22 50.23 -13.40
N LEU A 8 16.11 50.63 -14.02
CA LEU A 8 15.76 50.15 -15.36
C LEU A 8 16.82 50.64 -16.36
N GLY A 9 17.22 49.77 -17.29
CA GLY A 9 18.23 50.08 -18.30
C GLY A 9 17.79 51.20 -19.24
N VAL A 10 18.77 51.90 -19.83
CA VAL A 10 18.53 52.99 -20.79
C VAL A 10 17.80 52.41 -22.02
N PRO A 11 16.71 53.04 -22.48
CA PRO A 11 15.94 52.53 -23.60
C PRO A 11 16.73 52.53 -24.92
N PRO A 12 16.34 51.69 -25.90
CA PRO A 12 17.05 51.57 -27.17
C PRO A 12 17.00 52.87 -27.99
N PRO A 13 17.97 53.12 -28.90
CA PRO A 13 18.03 54.33 -29.72
C PRO A 13 16.83 54.55 -30.66
N THR A 14 16.02 53.51 -30.88
CA THR A 14 14.79 53.55 -31.70
C THR A 14 13.53 53.89 -30.90
N TRP A 15 13.65 54.15 -29.60
CA TRP A 15 12.52 54.55 -28.76
C TRP A 15 12.12 55.99 -29.12
N ASN A 16 10.89 56.15 -29.58
CA ASN A 16 10.25 57.44 -29.85
C ASN A 16 9.31 57.78 -28.68
N ASP A 17 9.42 58.96 -28.08
CA ASP A 17 8.62 59.42 -26.94
C ASP A 17 7.25 59.99 -27.35
N GLY A 18 6.91 59.89 -28.63
CA GLY A 18 5.77 60.53 -29.29
C GLY A 18 4.46 59.74 -29.39
N GLU A 19 4.16 58.78 -28.52
CA GLU A 19 2.81 58.18 -28.44
C GLU A 19 2.33 58.11 -26.98
N GLU A 20 1.08 58.53 -26.74
CA GLU A 20 0.39 58.52 -25.44
C GLU A 20 0.70 57.28 -24.61
N PHE A 21 0.91 57.44 -23.30
CA PHE A 21 1.06 56.34 -22.35
C PHE A 21 -0.07 55.32 -22.52
N ARG A 22 0.18 54.23 -23.27
CA ARG A 22 -0.76 53.11 -23.39
C ARG A 22 -0.68 52.27 -22.12
N ILE A 23 -1.69 52.41 -21.26
CA ILE A 23 -1.90 51.51 -20.14
C ILE A 23 -2.21 50.12 -20.72
N HIS A 24 -1.22 49.22 -20.75
CA HIS A 24 -1.40 47.86 -21.26
C HIS A 24 -2.32 47.02 -20.35
N CYS A 25 -2.27 47.25 -19.03
CA CYS A 25 -3.17 46.67 -18.05
C CYS A 25 -3.08 47.46 -16.72
N GLY A 26 -4.19 47.51 -15.97
CA GLY A 26 -4.17 48.00 -14.59
C GLY A 26 -3.49 47.00 -13.66
N ILE A 27 -2.90 47.48 -12.57
CA ILE A 27 -2.45 46.60 -11.47
C ILE A 27 -3.69 45.88 -10.93
N SER A 28 -3.61 44.56 -10.73
CA SER A 28 -4.68 43.79 -10.10
C SER A 28 -5.06 44.39 -8.75
N ASP A 29 -6.36 44.43 -8.44
CA ASP A 29 -6.83 44.88 -7.13
C ASP A 29 -6.16 44.11 -5.98
N GLY A 30 -5.90 44.80 -4.87
CA GLY A 30 -5.30 44.20 -3.69
C GLY A 30 -6.17 43.09 -3.11
N LEU A 31 -5.65 41.86 -3.07
CA LEU A 31 -6.35 40.71 -2.51
C LEU A 31 -5.97 40.52 -1.03
N THR A 32 -6.96 40.60 -0.14
CA THR A 32 -6.76 40.20 1.26
C THR A 32 -6.83 38.67 1.33
N ARG A 33 -5.74 38.02 1.77
CA ARG A 33 -5.71 36.58 2.02
C ARG A 33 -5.44 36.33 3.49
N ASN A 34 -6.18 35.40 4.08
CA ASN A 34 -5.82 34.83 5.37
C ASN A 34 -4.63 33.89 5.15
N ILE A 35 -3.50 34.22 5.76
CA ILE A 35 -2.31 33.37 5.76
C ILE A 35 -2.34 32.58 7.05
N GLU A 36 -2.52 31.27 6.93
CA GLU A 36 -2.36 30.38 8.07
C GLU A 36 -0.87 30.27 8.40
N PRO A 37 -0.48 30.38 9.68
CA PRO A 37 0.91 30.21 10.07
C PRO A 37 1.25 28.72 10.00
N ILE A 38 1.83 28.30 8.89
CA ILE A 38 2.25 26.91 8.64
C ILE A 38 3.75 26.84 8.37
N GLY A 39 4.34 25.68 8.65
CA GLY A 39 5.74 25.38 8.32
C GLY A 39 6.70 25.41 9.50
N ASN A 40 7.95 25.01 9.21
CA ASN A 40 8.97 24.68 10.22
C ASN A 40 9.26 25.85 11.18
N GLN A 41 9.24 27.09 10.68
CA GLN A 41 9.53 28.27 11.48
C GLN A 41 8.40 28.58 12.48
N PHE A 42 7.14 28.38 12.07
CA PHE A 42 6.01 28.50 12.99
C PHE A 42 6.03 27.39 14.04
N LEU A 43 6.29 26.15 13.63
CA LEU A 43 6.43 25.02 14.56
C LEU A 43 7.57 25.26 15.58
N ALA A 44 8.70 25.81 15.14
CA ALA A 44 9.81 26.20 16.02
C ALA A 44 9.41 27.34 16.99
N TYR A 45 8.64 28.33 16.53
CA TYR A 45 8.08 29.36 17.42
C TYR A 45 7.12 28.77 18.46
N VAL A 46 6.18 27.93 18.05
CA VAL A 46 5.21 27.28 18.94
C VAL A 46 5.92 26.41 19.97
N ARG A 47 6.89 25.59 19.54
CA ARG A 47 7.71 24.75 20.42
C ARG A 47 8.43 25.58 21.49
N ARG A 48 9.10 26.65 21.09
CA ARG A 48 9.77 27.57 22.03
C ARG A 48 8.80 28.21 23.01
N LYS A 49 7.64 28.65 22.52
CA LYS A 49 6.61 29.29 23.35
C LYS A 49 5.95 28.34 24.34
N LEU A 50 5.69 27.09 23.93
CA LEU A 50 5.09 26.07 24.80
C LEU A 50 6.06 25.64 25.91
N ASN A 51 7.34 25.51 25.58
CA ASN A 51 8.36 25.04 26.51
C ASN A 51 9.08 26.17 27.28
N ASN A 52 8.76 27.44 27.00
CA ASN A 52 9.45 28.62 27.53
C ASN A 52 10.98 28.61 27.28
N TYR A 53 11.41 28.20 26.08
CA TYR A 53 12.82 28.15 25.70
C TYR A 53 13.28 29.44 25.01
N SER A 54 14.52 29.85 25.29
CA SER A 54 15.19 30.88 24.49
C SER A 54 15.60 30.32 23.11
N PHE A 55 16.02 31.20 22.19
CA PHE A 55 16.51 30.77 20.88
C PHE A 55 17.73 29.84 21.01
N SER A 56 18.67 30.20 21.87
CA SER A 56 19.89 29.42 22.12
C SER A 56 19.59 28.09 22.82
N ASP A 57 18.61 28.05 23.72
CA ASP A 57 18.24 26.81 24.40
C ASP A 57 17.59 25.83 23.42
N ASP A 58 16.67 26.29 22.57
CA ASP A 58 16.02 25.46 21.57
C ASP A 58 17.03 24.96 20.53
N GLU A 59 17.96 25.82 20.07
CA GLU A 59 19.02 25.41 19.14
C GLU A 59 19.95 24.36 19.76
N ARG A 60 20.36 24.52 21.02
CA ARG A 60 21.16 23.53 21.75
C ARG A 60 20.40 22.22 21.91
N ILE A 61 19.14 22.25 22.32
CA ILE A 61 18.31 21.05 22.51
C ILE A 61 18.04 20.34 21.19
N GLN A 62 17.79 21.08 20.10
CA GLN A 62 17.66 20.49 18.77
C GLN A 62 18.96 19.85 18.30
N ALA A 63 20.11 20.48 18.57
CA ALA A 63 21.41 19.92 18.26
C ALA A 63 21.69 18.66 19.10
N GLU A 64 21.42 18.69 20.41
CA GLU A 64 21.53 17.55 21.33
C GLU A 64 20.63 16.40 20.87
N ALA A 65 19.36 16.66 20.57
CA ALA A 65 18.44 15.66 20.05
C ALA A 65 18.88 15.10 18.69
N ALA A 66 19.44 15.93 17.81
CA ALA A 66 20.00 15.47 16.54
C ALA A 66 21.24 14.60 16.75
N THR A 67 22.10 14.92 17.73
CA THR A 67 23.25 14.08 18.09
C THR A 67 22.82 12.78 18.76
N GLU A 68 21.85 12.81 19.69
CA GLU A 68 21.29 11.61 20.33
C GLU A 68 20.63 10.70 19.30
N GLN A 69 19.85 11.27 18.37
CA GLN A 69 19.25 10.52 17.27
C GLN A 69 20.33 9.93 16.34
N ALA A 70 21.40 10.67 16.07
CA ALA A 70 22.54 10.14 15.31
C ALA A 70 23.30 9.04 16.08
N GLU A 71 23.44 9.16 17.40
CA GLU A 71 24.09 8.17 18.27
C GLU A 71 23.22 6.91 18.45
N GLU A 72 21.91 7.03 18.52
CA GLU A 72 20.96 5.91 18.53
C GLU A 72 21.06 5.13 17.20
N ILE A 73 21.17 5.83 16.07
CA ILE A 73 21.46 5.22 14.76
C ILE A 73 22.84 4.51 14.75
N ILE A 74 23.80 4.96 15.54
CA ILE A 74 25.15 4.38 15.64
C ILE A 74 25.18 3.14 16.55
N LEU A 75 24.44 3.16 17.67
CA LEU A 75 24.46 2.14 18.73
C LEU A 75 23.64 0.87 18.43
N GLU A 76 22.76 0.89 17.43
CA GLU A 76 21.92 -0.28 17.09
C GLU A 76 22.55 -1.29 16.09
N ASP A 77 23.83 -1.14 15.77
CA ASP A 77 24.54 -1.98 14.77
C ASP A 77 25.64 -2.87 15.38
N SER A 78 25.23 -3.96 16.03
CA SER A 78 26.10 -5.09 16.39
C SER A 78 25.73 -6.37 15.63
N GLU A 79 25.20 -6.27 14.41
CA GLU A 79 25.08 -7.48 13.59
C GLU A 79 26.48 -7.97 13.26
N GLU A 80 26.87 -9.09 13.88
CA GLU A 80 28.14 -9.75 13.62
C GLU A 80 28.21 -10.10 12.13
N GLU A 81 29.28 -9.66 11.48
CA GLU A 81 29.55 -10.01 10.09
C GLU A 81 29.82 -11.52 10.05
N THR A 82 28.82 -12.27 9.58
CA THR A 82 28.96 -13.71 9.45
C THR A 82 30.08 -14.03 8.45
N SER A 83 30.79 -15.13 8.69
CA SER A 83 31.85 -15.58 7.77
C SER A 83 31.33 -15.82 6.35
N GLU A 84 30.04 -16.15 6.20
CA GLU A 84 29.37 -16.30 4.90
C GLU A 84 29.23 -14.98 4.14
N LEU A 85 28.93 -13.87 4.83
CA LEU A 85 28.84 -12.56 4.21
C LEU A 85 30.22 -12.06 3.74
N LEU A 86 31.26 -12.33 4.54
CA LEU A 86 32.63 -11.89 4.22
C LEU A 86 33.24 -12.65 3.03
N ASN A 87 32.88 -13.92 2.84
CA ASN A 87 33.41 -14.77 1.77
C ASN A 87 32.62 -14.69 0.44
N ARG A 88 31.69 -13.75 0.31
CA ARG A 88 30.81 -13.65 -0.86
C ARG A 88 31.54 -13.07 -2.08
N ASP A 89 31.34 -13.67 -3.25
CA ASP A 89 31.98 -13.21 -4.50
C ASP A 89 31.28 -11.93 -5.01
N PRO A 90 32.02 -10.86 -5.34
CA PRO A 90 31.50 -9.64 -5.96
C PRO A 90 30.75 -9.86 -7.27
N LYS A 91 31.03 -10.96 -7.98
CA LYS A 91 30.35 -11.29 -9.24
C LYS A 91 28.88 -11.65 -9.02
N ASP A 92 28.56 -12.24 -7.88
CA ASP A 92 27.21 -12.69 -7.53
C ASP A 92 26.43 -11.60 -6.78
N TRP A 93 26.72 -10.33 -7.08
CA TRP A 93 26.10 -9.18 -6.44
C TRP A 93 24.58 -9.06 -6.65
N LYS A 94 24.02 -9.77 -7.64
CA LYS A 94 22.57 -9.82 -7.86
C LYS A 94 21.83 -10.69 -6.85
N GLU A 95 22.50 -11.66 -6.24
CA GLU A 95 21.90 -12.57 -5.25
C GLU A 95 22.21 -12.12 -3.82
N GLN A 96 23.01 -11.07 -3.65
CA GLN A 96 23.42 -10.57 -2.35
C GLN A 96 22.33 -9.71 -1.72
N ASP A 97 22.13 -9.85 -0.41
CA ASP A 97 21.32 -8.92 0.36
C ASP A 97 22.12 -7.65 0.64
N HIS A 98 21.86 -6.59 -0.13
CA HIS A 98 22.53 -5.30 0.01
C HIS A 98 22.32 -4.66 1.38
N TYR A 99 21.18 -4.89 2.04
CA TYR A 99 20.95 -4.38 3.39
C TYR A 99 21.81 -5.11 4.40
N ALA A 100 21.92 -6.44 4.30
CA ALA A 100 22.80 -7.23 5.17
C ALA A 100 24.28 -6.86 5.01
N VAL A 101 24.74 -6.63 3.77
CA VAL A 101 26.12 -6.18 3.50
C VAL A 101 26.42 -4.85 4.22
N LEU A 102 25.47 -3.92 4.25
CA LEU A 102 25.62 -2.64 4.96
C LEU A 102 25.37 -2.72 6.48
N GLY A 103 24.85 -3.84 7.02
CA GLY A 103 24.46 -3.94 8.42
C GLY A 103 23.11 -3.28 8.72
N LEU A 104 22.20 -3.26 7.75
CA LEU A 104 20.87 -2.66 7.84
C LEU A 104 19.76 -3.72 7.75
N SER A 105 20.04 -4.98 8.07
CA SER A 105 19.09 -6.10 7.95
C SER A 105 17.82 -5.89 8.76
N LYS A 106 17.90 -5.22 9.92
CA LYS A 106 16.73 -4.88 10.75
C LYS A 106 15.80 -3.86 10.10
N TYR A 107 16.38 -2.84 9.46
CA TYR A 107 15.62 -1.73 8.90
C TYR A 107 15.11 -2.05 7.48
N ARG A 108 15.91 -2.74 6.65
CA ARG A 108 15.62 -3.04 5.23
C ARG A 108 14.99 -1.84 4.51
N TRP A 109 13.81 -2.03 3.92
CA TRP A 109 13.04 -1.00 3.20
C TRP A 109 12.65 0.22 4.05
N LYS A 110 12.64 0.11 5.38
CA LYS A 110 12.40 1.24 6.29
C LYS A 110 13.65 2.10 6.52
N ALA A 111 14.82 1.66 6.08
CA ALA A 111 16.07 2.40 6.27
C ALA A 111 16.00 3.77 5.58
N THR A 112 16.40 4.82 6.30
CA THR A 112 16.47 6.17 5.75
C THR A 112 17.71 6.35 4.89
N GLU A 113 17.71 7.34 4.00
CA GLU A 113 18.88 7.65 3.17
C GLU A 113 20.11 8.01 4.02
N GLU A 114 19.89 8.67 5.16
CA GLU A 114 20.94 9.03 6.12
C GLU A 114 21.55 7.79 6.80
N GLN A 115 20.70 6.82 7.20
CA GLN A 115 21.16 5.53 7.74
C GLN A 115 22.00 4.77 6.72
N ILE A 116 21.59 4.73 5.45
CA ILE A 116 22.35 4.08 4.37
C ILE A 116 23.71 4.74 4.17
N LYS A 117 23.76 6.07 4.10
CA LYS A 117 25.02 6.83 3.97
C LYS A 117 25.94 6.61 5.16
N HIS A 118 25.39 6.60 6.37
CA HIS A 118 26.16 6.38 7.59
C HIS A 118 26.74 4.97 7.65
N ALA A 119 25.90 3.95 7.41
CA ALA A 119 26.31 2.55 7.39
C ALA A 119 27.41 2.28 6.36
N HIS A 120 27.29 2.85 5.16
CA HIS A 120 28.34 2.76 4.13
C HIS A 120 29.67 3.37 4.59
N ARG A 121 29.67 4.60 5.14
CA ARG A 121 30.90 5.22 5.66
C ARG A 121 31.58 4.36 6.73
N ARG A 122 30.80 3.78 7.64
CA ARG A 122 31.29 2.88 8.69
C ARG A 122 31.91 1.61 8.11
N LYS A 123 31.22 0.93 7.19
CA LYS A 123 31.71 -0.30 6.54
C LYS A 123 32.97 -0.05 5.72
N VAL A 124 33.03 1.07 4.99
CA VAL A 124 34.22 1.49 4.23
C VAL A 124 35.41 1.70 5.16
N LEU A 125 35.25 2.37 6.30
CA LEU A 125 36.36 2.58 7.25
C LEU A 125 36.85 1.27 7.91
N LYS A 126 35.94 0.30 8.10
CA LYS A 126 36.27 -1.01 8.71
C LYS A 126 36.98 -1.94 7.74
N HIS A 127 36.53 -1.99 6.48
CA HIS A 127 36.99 -2.91 5.44
C HIS A 127 37.81 -2.24 4.35
N HIS A 128 38.35 -1.04 4.60
CA HIS A 128 39.17 -0.35 3.62
C HIS A 128 40.40 -1.20 3.24
N PRO A 129 40.70 -1.39 1.94
CA PRO A 129 41.80 -2.25 1.50
C PRO A 129 43.16 -1.80 2.07
N ASP A 130 43.38 -0.51 2.23
CA ASP A 130 44.63 0.04 2.79
C ASP A 130 44.90 -0.40 4.25
N LYS A 131 43.85 -0.42 5.09
CA LYS A 131 43.98 -0.77 6.51
C LYS A 131 44.24 -2.27 6.70
N LYS A 132 43.74 -3.10 5.78
CA LYS A 132 43.81 -4.56 5.87
C LYS A 132 44.92 -5.18 5.01
N ALA A 133 45.42 -4.48 4.00
CA ALA A 133 46.67 -4.82 3.34
C ALA A 133 47.85 -4.82 4.32
N SER A 134 47.80 -3.96 5.35
CA SER A 134 48.75 -3.97 6.48
C SER A 134 48.64 -5.23 7.37
N SER A 135 47.53 -5.97 7.29
CA SER A 135 47.23 -7.16 8.09
C SER A 135 47.44 -8.48 7.34
N GLY A 136 47.74 -8.44 6.03
CA GLY A 136 48.10 -9.61 5.22
C GLY A 136 46.94 -10.47 4.70
N ASP A 137 45.69 -10.03 4.83
CA ASP A 137 44.51 -10.79 4.38
C ASP A 137 44.05 -10.34 2.98
N THR A 138 43.99 -11.27 2.02
CA THR A 138 43.70 -11.00 0.61
C THR A 138 42.22 -11.17 0.23
N ASN A 139 41.40 -11.73 1.13
CA ASN A 139 39.99 -11.98 0.84
C ASN A 139 39.10 -10.73 1.00
N ASP A 140 39.61 -9.66 1.59
CA ASP A 140 38.81 -8.47 1.94
C ASP A 140 38.49 -7.53 0.75
N ASP A 141 39.24 -7.59 -0.35
CA ASP A 141 38.95 -6.78 -1.55
C ASP A 141 37.62 -7.20 -2.21
N ALA A 142 37.27 -8.48 -2.10
CA ALA A 142 35.98 -8.98 -2.54
C ALA A 142 34.84 -8.33 -1.74
N PHE A 143 34.86 -8.44 -0.41
CA PHE A 143 33.81 -7.87 0.44
C PHE A 143 33.70 -6.34 0.29
N PHE A 144 34.82 -5.63 0.10
CA PHE A 144 34.81 -4.20 -0.15
C PHE A 144 34.06 -3.84 -1.45
N LYS A 145 34.23 -4.61 -2.53
CA LYS A 145 33.45 -4.43 -3.77
C LYS A 145 31.97 -4.71 -3.55
N CYS A 146 31.61 -5.70 -2.72
CA CYS A 146 30.23 -5.96 -2.34
C CYS A 146 29.61 -4.76 -1.59
N ILE A 147 30.36 -4.14 -0.67
CA ILE A 147 29.93 -2.92 0.05
C ILE A 147 29.67 -1.77 -0.92
N GLN A 148 30.59 -1.52 -1.86
CA GLN A 148 30.43 -0.47 -2.87
C GLN A 148 29.18 -0.71 -3.72
N LYS A 149 28.97 -1.96 -4.16
CA LYS A 149 27.81 -2.30 -4.97
C LYS A 149 26.50 -2.17 -4.20
N ALA A 150 26.48 -2.59 -2.93
CA ALA A 150 25.33 -2.44 -2.05
C ALA A 150 24.93 -0.98 -1.87
N HIS A 151 25.90 -0.09 -1.63
CA HIS A 151 25.63 1.34 -1.54
C HIS A 151 25.18 1.93 -2.88
N GLU A 152 25.75 1.52 -4.02
CA GLU A 152 25.31 1.98 -5.35
C GLU A 152 23.84 1.65 -5.61
N VAL A 153 23.38 0.46 -5.21
CA VAL A 153 21.98 0.04 -5.39
C VAL A 153 21.05 0.75 -4.39
N LEU A 154 21.44 0.87 -3.12
CA LEU A 154 20.59 1.40 -2.06
C LEU A 154 20.56 2.94 -1.98
N SER A 155 21.58 3.63 -2.51
CA SER A 155 21.64 5.11 -2.49
C SER A 155 20.77 5.76 -3.56
N ASP A 156 20.60 5.13 -4.73
CA ASP A 156 19.71 5.62 -5.78
C ASP A 156 18.27 5.16 -5.49
N PRO A 157 17.30 6.07 -5.30
CA PRO A 157 15.90 5.72 -5.04
C PRO A 157 15.28 4.79 -6.10
N VAL A 158 15.69 4.92 -7.37
CA VAL A 158 15.15 4.11 -8.46
C VAL A 158 15.69 2.68 -8.38
N LYS A 159 17.02 2.52 -8.26
CA LYS A 159 17.66 1.20 -8.10
C LYS A 159 17.23 0.51 -6.81
N ARG A 160 17.11 1.26 -5.72
CA ARG A 160 16.60 0.77 -4.44
C ARG A 160 15.19 0.23 -4.58
N ARG A 161 14.30 0.95 -5.27
CA ARG A 161 12.94 0.48 -5.52
C ARG A 161 12.91 -0.77 -6.42
N GLN A 162 13.79 -0.86 -7.42
CA GLN A 162 13.91 -2.05 -8.25
C GLN A 162 14.36 -3.27 -7.42
N PHE A 163 15.33 -3.09 -6.52
CA PHE A 163 15.79 -4.11 -5.60
C PHE A 163 14.70 -4.52 -4.60
N ASP A 164 14.09 -3.55 -3.92
CA ASP A 164 13.00 -3.78 -2.96
C ASP A 164 11.77 -4.46 -3.59
N SER A 165 11.61 -4.38 -4.91
CA SER A 165 10.54 -5.08 -5.63
C SER A 165 10.70 -6.59 -5.70
N VAL A 166 11.91 -7.11 -5.48
CA VAL A 166 12.26 -8.54 -5.57
C VAL A 166 13.06 -9.01 -4.36
N ASP A 167 12.91 -8.33 -3.23
CA ASP A 167 13.59 -8.68 -1.98
C ASP A 167 13.25 -10.12 -1.54
N ASP A 168 14.25 -11.00 -1.55
CA ASP A 168 14.10 -12.43 -1.24
C ASP A 168 13.69 -12.69 0.21
N ALA A 169 13.86 -11.71 1.11
CA ALA A 169 13.36 -11.81 2.48
C ALA A 169 11.82 -11.76 2.56
N ILE A 170 11.16 -11.39 1.47
CA ILE A 170 9.71 -11.38 1.35
C ILE A 170 9.27 -12.77 0.92
N ASP A 171 8.68 -13.48 1.86
CA ASP A 171 8.02 -14.75 1.57
C ASP A 171 6.83 -14.52 0.64
N ASP A 172 6.99 -14.84 -0.64
CA ASP A 172 5.92 -14.74 -1.64
C ASP A 172 5.01 -16.00 -1.62
N GLU A 173 5.26 -16.98 -0.72
CA GLU A 173 4.46 -18.21 -0.66
C GLU A 173 3.02 -17.97 -0.24
N VAL A 174 2.12 -18.63 -0.97
CA VAL A 174 0.69 -18.62 -0.70
C VAL A 174 0.39 -19.72 0.32
N PRO A 175 -0.20 -19.41 1.49
CA PRO A 175 -0.48 -20.40 2.52
C PRO A 175 -1.26 -21.60 2.01
N SER A 176 -0.96 -22.78 2.53
CA SER A 176 -1.74 -23.97 2.17
C SER A 176 -3.20 -23.84 2.63
N SER A 177 -4.15 -24.19 1.76
CA SER A 177 -5.58 -24.17 2.09
C SER A 177 -5.99 -25.11 3.23
N LYS A 178 -5.10 -26.07 3.59
CA LYS A 178 -5.29 -27.01 4.71
C LYS A 178 -4.57 -26.59 5.97
N ALA A 179 -3.90 -25.44 5.98
CA ALA A 179 -3.18 -24.95 7.15
C ALA A 179 -4.16 -24.78 8.32
N LYS A 180 -3.87 -25.43 9.45
CA LYS A 180 -4.63 -25.27 10.68
C LYS A 180 -4.08 -24.05 11.41
N GLY A 181 -4.92 -23.04 11.64
CA GLY A 181 -4.51 -21.82 12.32
C GLY A 181 -5.62 -20.79 12.40
N ASP A 182 -5.37 -19.72 13.15
CA ASP A 182 -6.24 -18.56 13.21
C ASP A 182 -6.08 -17.73 11.92
N PHE A 183 -7.20 -17.49 11.23
CA PHE A 183 -7.23 -16.83 9.93
C PHE A 183 -6.52 -15.47 9.96
N PHE A 184 -6.81 -14.64 10.96
CA PHE A 184 -6.28 -13.28 11.05
C PHE A 184 -4.77 -13.26 11.34
N LYS A 185 -4.28 -14.19 12.17
CA LYS A 185 -2.84 -14.33 12.45
C LYS A 185 -2.05 -14.82 11.24
N THR A 186 -2.66 -15.65 10.40
CA THR A 186 -2.02 -16.14 9.18
C THR A 186 -2.04 -15.09 8.07
N TYR A 187 -3.23 -14.58 7.72
CA TYR A 187 -3.41 -13.72 6.55
C TYR A 187 -3.12 -12.24 6.83
N GLY A 188 -3.26 -11.77 8.07
CA GLY A 188 -3.00 -10.37 8.44
C GLY A 188 -1.59 -9.91 8.07
N PRO A 189 -0.53 -10.58 8.56
CA PRO A 189 0.85 -10.23 8.22
C PRO A 189 1.16 -10.35 6.73
N ILE A 190 0.51 -11.27 6.02
CA ILE A 190 0.69 -11.46 4.58
C ILE A 190 0.14 -10.25 3.82
N PHE A 191 -1.11 -9.85 4.10
CA PHE A 191 -1.69 -8.67 3.46
C PHE A 191 -0.98 -7.38 3.84
N GLU A 192 -0.46 -7.25 5.07
CA GLU A 192 0.36 -6.11 5.48
C GLU A 192 1.68 -6.06 4.69
N ARG A 193 2.34 -7.21 4.50
CA ARG A 193 3.54 -7.32 3.67
C ARG A 193 3.26 -6.96 2.22
N GLU A 194 2.19 -7.49 1.64
CA GLU A 194 1.79 -7.20 0.26
C GLU A 194 1.36 -5.72 0.07
N ALA A 195 0.78 -5.10 1.11
CA ALA A 195 0.30 -3.72 1.06
C ALA A 195 1.42 -2.74 0.75
N ARG A 196 2.66 -3.07 1.14
CA ARG A 196 3.89 -2.30 0.83
C ARG A 196 4.03 -2.04 -0.67
N PHE A 197 3.52 -2.94 -1.51
CA PHE A 197 3.65 -2.84 -2.96
C PHE A 197 2.54 -2.04 -3.64
N SER A 198 1.59 -1.47 -2.90
CA SER A 198 0.48 -0.74 -3.51
C SER A 198 0.87 0.66 -3.98
N ASN A 199 0.39 1.05 -5.16
CA ASN A 199 0.38 2.45 -5.59
C ASN A 199 -0.74 3.27 -4.93
N LYS A 200 -1.80 2.62 -4.43
CA LYS A 200 -3.00 3.26 -3.91
C LYS A 200 -2.94 3.31 -2.39
N THR A 201 -3.13 4.49 -1.81
CA THR A 201 -3.16 4.70 -0.35
C THR A 201 -4.42 5.50 0.02
N PRO A 202 -5.06 5.25 1.19
CA PRO A 202 -4.70 4.25 2.20
C PRO A 202 -5.06 2.82 1.78
N VAL A 203 -4.25 1.85 2.20
CA VAL A 203 -4.51 0.42 1.96
C VAL A 203 -5.45 -0.10 3.06
N PRO A 204 -6.60 -0.71 2.75
CA PRO A 204 -7.48 -1.29 3.76
C PRO A 204 -6.80 -2.49 4.44
N MET A 205 -6.86 -2.50 5.76
CA MET A 205 -6.35 -3.60 6.58
C MET A 205 -7.38 -4.74 6.67
N LEU A 206 -6.92 -5.95 6.95
CA LEU A 206 -7.78 -7.15 7.03
C LEU A 206 -8.89 -7.02 8.10
N GLY A 207 -8.62 -6.26 9.17
CA GLY A 207 -9.53 -6.08 10.30
C GLY A 207 -9.53 -7.25 11.27
N ASP A 208 -10.62 -7.36 12.01
CA ASP A 208 -10.87 -8.37 13.04
C ASP A 208 -12.19 -9.12 12.78
N ILE A 209 -12.60 -9.99 13.71
CA ILE A 209 -13.83 -10.78 13.61
C ILE A 209 -15.12 -9.93 13.66
N ASN A 210 -15.05 -8.71 14.19
CA ASN A 210 -16.20 -7.81 14.38
C ASN A 210 -16.37 -6.80 13.25
N THR A 211 -15.42 -6.78 12.31
CA THR A 211 -15.43 -5.87 11.15
C THR A 211 -16.70 -6.05 10.33
N SER A 212 -17.30 -4.93 9.93
CA SER A 212 -18.60 -4.93 9.28
C SER A 212 -18.53 -5.49 7.86
N LYS A 213 -19.63 -6.07 7.36
CA LYS A 213 -19.73 -6.57 5.98
C LYS A 213 -19.24 -5.57 4.92
N PRO A 214 -19.66 -4.29 4.90
CA PRO A 214 -19.21 -3.35 3.87
C PRO A 214 -17.70 -3.08 3.93
N GLU A 215 -17.09 -3.08 5.13
CA GLU A 215 -15.63 -2.92 5.27
C GLU A 215 -14.88 -4.14 4.74
N VAL A 216 -15.39 -5.35 5.01
CA VAL A 216 -14.82 -6.60 4.48
C VAL A 216 -14.95 -6.64 2.95
N GLU A 217 -16.09 -6.23 2.39
CA GLU A 217 -16.28 -6.13 0.94
C GLU A 217 -15.31 -5.12 0.32
N ALA A 218 -15.20 -3.92 0.91
CA ALA A 218 -14.25 -2.89 0.45
C ALA A 218 -12.78 -3.37 0.50
N PHE A 219 -12.42 -4.15 1.52
CA PHE A 219 -11.10 -4.78 1.61
C PHE A 219 -10.85 -5.70 0.41
N TYR A 220 -11.73 -6.66 0.15
CA TYR A 220 -11.54 -7.60 -0.96
C TYR A 220 -11.61 -6.90 -2.32
N ASP A 221 -12.48 -5.92 -2.50
CA ASP A 221 -12.58 -5.12 -3.72
C ASP A 221 -11.27 -4.36 -4.01
N PHE A 222 -10.63 -3.80 -2.99
CA PHE A 222 -9.31 -3.19 -3.12
C PHE A 222 -8.26 -4.20 -3.60
N TRP A 223 -8.22 -5.38 -2.98
CA TRP A 223 -7.24 -6.42 -3.29
C TRP A 223 -7.44 -7.06 -4.67
N TYR A 224 -8.68 -7.26 -5.11
CA TYR A 224 -8.96 -7.70 -6.49
C TYR A 224 -8.55 -6.64 -7.54
N ASN A 225 -8.60 -5.35 -7.16
CA ASN A 225 -8.17 -4.23 -8.02
C ASN A 225 -6.79 -3.67 -7.61
N PHE A 226 -5.95 -4.53 -7.03
CA PHE A 226 -4.64 -4.15 -6.49
C PHE A 226 -3.71 -3.70 -7.61
N ASP A 227 -3.20 -2.48 -7.48
CA ASP A 227 -2.23 -1.89 -8.38
C ASP A 227 -0.85 -1.91 -7.72
N SER A 228 0.04 -2.76 -8.23
CA SER A 228 1.37 -3.01 -7.68
C SER A 228 2.43 -2.17 -8.39
N TRP A 229 3.34 -1.57 -7.63
CA TRP A 229 4.52 -0.93 -8.20
C TRP A 229 5.69 -1.86 -8.51
N ARG A 230 5.63 -3.15 -8.17
CA ARG A 230 6.73 -4.09 -8.43
C ARG A 230 7.12 -4.08 -9.91
N SER A 231 8.38 -3.78 -10.22
CA SER A 231 8.87 -3.63 -11.60
C SER A 231 9.57 -4.88 -12.13
N PHE A 232 10.18 -5.70 -11.25
CA PHE A 232 10.98 -6.90 -11.56
C PHE A 232 12.21 -6.63 -12.45
N GLU A 233 12.63 -5.38 -12.56
CA GLU A 233 13.73 -4.92 -13.41
C GLU A 233 15.09 -5.33 -12.88
N TYR A 234 15.22 -5.46 -11.56
CA TYR A 234 16.44 -5.98 -10.94
C TYR A 234 16.80 -7.40 -11.42
N LEU A 235 15.81 -8.19 -11.84
CA LEU A 235 15.95 -9.55 -12.37
C LEU A 235 16.16 -9.61 -13.89
N ASP A 236 16.46 -8.49 -14.54
CA ASP A 236 16.81 -8.46 -15.95
C ASP A 236 18.16 -9.17 -16.15
N LYS A 237 18.18 -10.07 -17.14
CA LYS A 237 19.30 -11.02 -17.34
C LYS A 237 20.48 -10.36 -18.03
N GLU A 238 20.20 -9.47 -18.98
CA GLU A 238 21.19 -8.82 -19.83
C GLU A 238 21.17 -7.31 -19.57
N ASP A 239 22.35 -6.73 -19.38
CA ASP A 239 22.52 -5.28 -19.23
C ASP A 239 22.48 -4.61 -20.62
N THR A 240 21.65 -3.59 -20.77
CA THR A 240 21.57 -2.81 -22.00
C THR A 240 22.85 -2.04 -22.29
N ASP A 241 23.70 -1.80 -21.30
CA ASP A 241 24.97 -1.11 -21.46
C ASP A 241 26.14 -2.03 -21.85
N SER A 242 25.89 -3.33 -21.99
CA SER A 242 26.91 -4.30 -22.44
C SER A 242 27.26 -4.19 -23.93
N THR A 243 26.46 -3.50 -24.74
CA THR A 243 26.66 -3.39 -26.20
C THR A 243 26.48 -1.96 -26.66
N ASP A 244 27.37 -1.45 -27.50
CA ASP A 244 27.24 -0.10 -28.08
C ASP A 244 26.31 -0.06 -29.29
N ASN A 245 25.95 -1.23 -29.85
CA ASN A 245 25.07 -1.30 -31.00
C ASN A 245 23.60 -1.04 -30.61
N ARG A 246 23.00 -0.02 -31.23
CA ARG A 246 21.63 0.42 -30.97
C ARG A 246 20.59 -0.69 -31.17
N ASP A 247 20.75 -1.50 -32.21
CA ASP A 247 19.78 -2.57 -32.51
C ASP A 247 19.87 -3.70 -31.47
N ASP A 248 21.08 -4.00 -30.99
CA ASP A 248 21.28 -4.97 -29.92
C ASP A 248 20.70 -4.45 -28.61
N LYS A 249 20.92 -3.18 -28.25
CA LYS A 249 20.28 -2.55 -27.07
C LYS A 249 18.75 -2.67 -27.14
N ARG A 250 18.15 -2.41 -28.31
CA ARG A 250 16.70 -2.51 -28.51
C ARG A 250 16.20 -3.95 -28.39
N TYR A 251 16.98 -4.91 -28.89
CA TYR A 251 16.66 -6.33 -28.80
C TYR A 251 16.71 -6.82 -27.34
N ILE A 252 17.76 -6.46 -26.60
CA ILE A 252 17.93 -6.76 -25.17
C ILE A 252 16.77 -6.18 -24.37
N GLU A 253 16.45 -4.90 -24.54
CA GLU A 253 15.35 -4.25 -23.82
C GLU A 253 14.00 -4.89 -24.14
N LYS A 254 13.78 -5.30 -25.40
CA LYS A 254 12.57 -6.03 -25.79
C LYS A 254 12.45 -7.37 -25.06
N LYS A 255 13.57 -8.10 -24.92
CA LYS A 255 13.64 -9.39 -24.21
C LYS A 255 13.41 -9.20 -22.70
N ASN A 256 14.09 -8.22 -22.09
CA ASN A 256 13.92 -7.86 -20.69
C ASN A 256 12.47 -7.44 -20.39
N LYS A 257 11.89 -6.55 -21.21
CA LYS A 257 10.49 -6.13 -21.09
C LYS A 257 9.51 -7.31 -21.18
N ALA A 258 9.75 -8.28 -22.06
CA ALA A 258 8.92 -9.47 -22.16
C ALA A 258 9.01 -10.34 -20.89
N GLU A 259 10.21 -10.51 -20.34
CA GLU A 259 10.41 -11.26 -19.09
C GLU A 259 9.79 -10.55 -17.88
N ARG A 260 9.94 -9.22 -17.77
CA ARG A 260 9.26 -8.41 -16.74
C ARG A 260 7.74 -8.54 -16.84
N ALA A 261 7.18 -8.51 -18.05
CA ALA A 261 5.74 -8.71 -18.24
C ALA A 261 5.28 -10.10 -17.82
N LYS A 262 6.09 -11.13 -18.08
CA LYS A 262 5.83 -12.51 -17.61
C LYS A 262 5.82 -12.60 -16.08
N ARG A 263 6.84 -12.04 -15.41
CA ARG A 263 6.93 -12.03 -13.93
C ARG A 263 5.79 -11.25 -13.28
N LYS A 264 5.42 -10.09 -13.84
CA LYS A 264 4.23 -9.33 -13.40
C LYS A 264 2.95 -10.15 -13.52
N LYS A 265 2.80 -10.92 -14.61
CA LYS A 265 1.65 -11.81 -14.79
C LYS A 265 1.65 -12.94 -13.75
N GLU A 266 2.80 -13.54 -13.49
CA GLU A 266 2.96 -14.59 -12.47
C GLU A 266 2.65 -14.07 -11.06
N ASP A 267 3.15 -12.89 -10.69
CA ASP A 267 2.83 -12.23 -9.41
C ASP A 267 1.33 -11.89 -9.28
N ASN A 268 0.70 -11.39 -10.35
CA ASN A 268 -0.74 -11.15 -10.34
C ASN A 268 -1.55 -12.44 -10.15
N ILE A 269 -1.13 -13.55 -10.77
CA ILE A 269 -1.77 -14.87 -10.60
C ILE A 269 -1.55 -15.37 -9.16
N ARG A 270 -0.35 -15.25 -8.63
CA ARG A 270 -0.01 -15.61 -7.24
C ARG A 270 -0.87 -14.83 -6.25
N ARG A 271 -0.94 -13.52 -6.38
CA ARG A 271 -1.79 -12.65 -5.54
C ARG A 271 -3.28 -12.98 -5.69
N GLY A 272 -3.76 -13.25 -6.90
CA GLY A 272 -5.13 -13.73 -7.12
C GLY A 272 -5.43 -15.01 -6.34
N LYS A 273 -4.53 -16.00 -6.40
CA LYS A 273 -4.65 -17.24 -5.61
C LYS A 273 -4.67 -16.97 -4.10
N LEU A 274 -3.82 -16.07 -3.62
CA LEU A 274 -3.79 -15.67 -2.22
C LEU A 274 -5.15 -15.10 -1.78
N ILE A 275 -5.70 -14.16 -2.56
CA ILE A 275 -6.98 -13.51 -2.29
C ILE A 275 -8.12 -14.53 -2.32
N ASP A 276 -8.18 -15.38 -3.34
CA ASP A 276 -9.23 -16.40 -3.49
C ASP A 276 -9.24 -17.39 -2.31
N GLN A 277 -8.05 -17.81 -1.86
CA GLN A 277 -7.93 -18.67 -0.69
C GLN A 277 -8.34 -17.94 0.59
N ALA A 278 -7.89 -16.71 0.79
CA ALA A 278 -8.28 -15.90 1.94
C ALA A 278 -9.80 -15.74 2.00
N LEU A 279 -10.43 -15.38 0.87
CA LEU A 279 -11.89 -15.21 0.77
C LEU A 279 -12.66 -16.51 1.05
N SER A 280 -12.11 -17.66 0.66
CA SER A 280 -12.70 -18.97 0.91
C SER A 280 -12.65 -19.35 2.40
N LEU A 281 -11.56 -18.99 3.09
CA LEU A 281 -11.31 -19.34 4.49
C LEU A 281 -11.80 -18.29 5.49
N ASP A 282 -12.11 -17.05 5.08
CA ASP A 282 -12.50 -15.97 5.98
C ASP A 282 -13.78 -16.32 6.77
N PRO A 283 -13.71 -16.43 8.12
CA PRO A 283 -14.86 -16.76 8.96
C PRO A 283 -16.04 -15.80 8.82
N ARG A 284 -15.78 -14.51 8.57
CA ARG A 284 -16.81 -13.46 8.42
C ARG A 284 -17.61 -13.67 7.15
N ILE A 285 -16.92 -13.95 6.04
CA ILE A 285 -17.55 -14.23 4.75
C ILE A 285 -18.40 -15.50 4.83
N LEU A 286 -17.91 -16.53 5.52
CA LEU A 286 -18.69 -17.75 5.77
C LEU A 286 -19.95 -17.45 6.58
N LYS A 287 -19.85 -16.64 7.63
CA LYS A 287 -20.99 -16.18 8.45
C LYS A 287 -21.99 -15.37 7.62
N PHE A 288 -21.54 -14.39 6.84
CA PHE A 288 -22.41 -13.58 5.99
C PHE A 288 -23.14 -14.44 4.93
N LYS A 289 -22.46 -15.42 4.34
CA LYS A 289 -23.07 -16.37 3.39
C LYS A 289 -24.13 -17.25 4.06
N GLN A 290 -23.89 -17.69 5.30
CA GLN A 290 -24.87 -18.47 6.06
C GLN A 290 -26.09 -17.64 6.43
N GLU A 291 -25.88 -16.40 6.92
CA GLU A 291 -26.96 -15.46 7.24
C GLU A 291 -27.79 -15.11 6.01
N GLU A 292 -27.15 -14.87 4.86
CA GLU A 292 -27.85 -14.58 3.60
C GLU A 292 -28.68 -15.78 3.12
N LYS A 293 -28.15 -17.01 3.23
CA LYS A 293 -28.90 -18.23 2.93
C LYS A 293 -30.08 -18.41 3.88
N ALA A 294 -29.87 -18.26 5.18
CA ALA A 294 -30.93 -18.37 6.18
C ALA A 294 -32.03 -17.32 5.98
N ALA A 295 -31.67 -16.07 5.66
CA ALA A 295 -32.62 -15.01 5.35
C ALA A 295 -33.44 -15.32 4.08
N LYS A 296 -32.81 -15.86 3.04
CA LYS A 296 -33.51 -16.30 1.82
C LYS A 296 -34.47 -17.45 2.10
N GLU A 297 -34.06 -18.44 2.89
CA GLU A 297 -34.91 -19.56 3.30
C GLU A 297 -36.06 -19.12 4.19
N ALA A 298 -35.82 -18.23 5.16
CA ALA A 298 -36.85 -17.64 6.01
C ALA A 298 -37.89 -16.90 5.18
N LYS A 299 -37.45 -16.04 4.24
CA LYS A 299 -38.34 -15.33 3.31
C LYS A 299 -39.14 -16.29 2.42
N LYS A 300 -38.57 -17.43 2.04
CA LYS A 300 -39.28 -18.47 1.29
C LYS A 300 -40.35 -19.15 2.15
N ARG A 301 -40.02 -19.54 3.38
CA ARG A 301 -40.96 -20.13 4.35
C ARG A 301 -42.10 -19.17 4.69
N GLU A 302 -41.81 -17.90 4.94
CA GLU A 302 -42.83 -16.88 5.19
C GLU A 302 -43.81 -16.73 4.02
N LYS A 303 -43.32 -16.77 2.77
CA LYS A 303 -44.18 -16.75 1.58
C LYS A 303 -45.05 -18.00 1.47
N GLU A 304 -44.48 -19.18 1.73
CA GLU A 304 -45.23 -20.45 1.72
C GLU A 304 -46.29 -20.49 2.83
N ASP A 305 -45.96 -20.03 4.04
CA ASP A 305 -46.89 -19.95 5.16
C ASP A 305 -47.97 -18.90 4.96
N ALA A 306 -47.65 -17.78 4.29
CA ALA A 306 -48.63 -16.79 3.88
C ALA A 306 -49.58 -17.35 2.80
N ALA A 307 -49.06 -18.11 1.84
CA ALA A 307 -49.86 -18.76 0.81
C ALA A 307 -50.80 -19.82 1.40
N LYS A 308 -50.31 -20.67 2.32
CA LYS A 308 -51.13 -21.66 3.03
C LYS A 308 -52.23 -21.00 3.87
N ARG A 309 -51.90 -19.95 4.62
CA ARG A 309 -52.89 -19.17 5.38
C ARG A 309 -53.96 -18.56 4.46
N ALA A 310 -53.57 -18.03 3.31
CA ALA A 310 -54.53 -17.50 2.33
C ALA A 310 -55.42 -18.60 1.72
N GLU A 311 -54.87 -19.78 1.43
CA GLU A 311 -55.63 -20.93 0.93
C GLU A 311 -56.61 -21.47 1.98
N GLU A 312 -56.19 -21.57 3.24
CA GLU A 312 -57.06 -21.96 4.36
C GLU A 312 -58.20 -20.96 4.57
N GLU A 313 -57.92 -19.66 4.53
CA GLU A 313 -58.95 -18.62 4.62
C GLU A 313 -59.92 -18.69 3.43
N MET A 314 -59.42 -18.85 2.20
CA MET A 314 -60.27 -19.06 1.02
C MET A 314 -61.14 -20.31 1.14
N ARG A 315 -60.60 -21.41 1.67
CA ARG A 315 -61.34 -22.64 1.92
C ARG A 315 -62.42 -22.44 2.97
N LYS A 316 -62.14 -21.74 4.08
CA LYS A 316 -63.14 -21.38 5.09
C LYS A 316 -64.26 -20.53 4.50
N VAL A 317 -63.93 -19.51 3.72
CA VAL A 317 -64.91 -18.65 3.03
C VAL A 317 -65.79 -19.48 2.09
N LEU A 318 -65.19 -20.39 1.32
CA LEU A 318 -65.92 -21.27 0.41
C LEU A 318 -66.85 -22.23 1.17
N LEU A 319 -66.41 -22.75 2.32
CA LEU A 319 -67.20 -23.62 3.19
C LEU A 319 -68.39 -22.87 3.81
N ILE A 320 -68.18 -21.64 4.29
CA ILE A 320 -69.24 -20.75 4.78
C ILE A 320 -70.25 -20.45 3.67
N LYS A 321 -69.77 -20.12 2.45
CA LYS A 321 -70.62 -19.86 1.29
C LYS A 321 -71.46 -21.09 0.92
N HIS A 322 -70.86 -22.28 0.92
CA HIS A 322 -71.56 -23.54 0.67
C HIS A 322 -72.63 -23.81 1.75
N PHE A 323 -72.30 -23.61 3.02
CA PHE A 323 -73.25 -23.77 4.13
C PHE A 323 -74.43 -22.81 4.02
N LEU A 324 -74.19 -21.53 3.72
CA LEU A 324 -75.25 -20.54 3.50
C LEU A 324 -76.14 -20.90 2.30
N LEU A 325 -75.56 -21.31 1.17
CA LEU A 325 -76.33 -21.74 0.00
C LEU A 325 -77.25 -22.92 0.34
N HIS A 326 -76.74 -23.91 1.07
CA HIS A 326 -77.54 -25.05 1.50
C HIS A 326 -78.65 -24.63 2.48
N TYR A 327 -78.34 -23.75 3.44
CA TYR A 327 -79.32 -23.22 4.39
C TYR A 327 -80.43 -22.42 3.70
N PHE A 328 -80.08 -21.52 2.78
CA PHE A 328 -81.06 -20.73 2.01
C PHE A 328 -81.89 -21.62 1.09
N SER A 329 -81.30 -22.61 0.42
CA SER A 329 -82.04 -23.56 -0.42
C SER A 329 -83.04 -24.38 0.40
N SER A 330 -82.61 -24.92 1.56
CA SER A 330 -83.46 -25.72 2.44
C SER A 330 -84.56 -24.89 3.12
N SER A 331 -84.26 -23.65 3.52
CA SER A 331 -85.25 -22.70 4.03
C SER A 331 -86.24 -22.25 2.95
N PHE A 332 -85.78 -22.06 1.71
CA PHE A 332 -86.65 -21.71 0.58
C PHE A 332 -87.59 -22.87 0.24
N HIS A 333 -87.06 -24.10 0.20
CA HIS A 333 -87.86 -25.31 0.01
C HIS A 333 -88.91 -25.49 1.13
N SER A 334 -88.51 -25.30 2.40
CA SER A 334 -89.44 -25.41 3.53
C SER A 334 -90.54 -24.34 3.49
N ARG A 335 -90.22 -23.10 3.08
CA ARG A 335 -91.22 -22.04 2.89
C ARG A 335 -92.15 -22.31 1.72
N LEU A 336 -91.62 -22.79 0.59
CA LEU A 336 -92.42 -23.14 -0.57
C LEU A 336 -93.42 -24.27 -0.26
N VAL A 337 -92.95 -25.31 0.44
CA VAL A 337 -93.79 -26.44 0.88
C VAL A 337 -94.84 -25.97 1.89
N ALA A 338 -94.49 -25.09 2.84
CA ALA A 338 -95.46 -24.52 3.77
C ALA A 338 -96.52 -23.63 3.08
N GLN A 339 -96.16 -22.97 1.97
CA GLN A 339 -97.06 -22.11 1.20
C GLN A 339 -97.95 -22.88 0.22
N MET A 340 -97.58 -24.12 -0.14
CA MET A 340 -98.42 -25.04 -0.92
C MET A 340 -99.36 -25.90 -0.04
N LEU A 341 -99.15 -25.92 1.29
CA LEU A 341 -99.98 -26.65 2.25
C LEU A 341 -101.06 -25.79 2.94
N LEU A 342 -101.17 -24.51 2.57
CA LEU A 342 -102.27 -23.58 2.89
C LEU A 342 -103.11 -23.35 1.63
#